data_AF-A0A1W9RA05-F1
#
_entry.id   AF-A0A1W9RA05-F1
#
_cell.length_a   1.000
_cell.length_b   1.000
_cell.length_c   1.000
_cell.angle_alpha   90.00
_cell.angle_beta   90.00
_cell.angle_gamma   90.00
#
_symmetry.space_group_name_H-M   'P 1'
#
loop_
_entity.id
_entity.type
_entity.pdbx_description
1 polymer ?
#
loop_
_entity_poly.entity_id
_entity_poly.type
_entity_poly.pdbx_seq_one_letter_code
_entity_poly.pdbx_strand_id
1 'polypeptide(L)'
;MLNKLRKDYPRIIIAFDLGRVLFNFDYYLFFKKIKDKTKTPFSSIAHALFFEDFALDFEKGLVSGFDFYRKFKKEFKVEIEYSQFVNSWCKIFSPQKEVIELVRKLRFIYPVYLISNINKLHFDYLYRRWKNVFSLFDKLILSFELKSVKPERKIYKRLLSSGISLQDVIYIDDRKDLIEEADNLGLQCIQFQKVGELIKDLRKKGVEIVEERELRQLLKIEKEAKTLKEILVEERGKLSLWRKRKKGWVVIQSISQVESFLKRKKRFFFVSQAKLNSKLRFRFFSSPGVKNFSFLKKERKVDILNLVIESSFFDKGLETLIRFINRRQEI
;
A
#
# COMPACT_ATOMS: atom_id res chain seq x y z
N MET A 1 -14.32 -22.06 3.94
CA MET A 1 -15.27 -20.92 3.96
C MET A 1 -14.61 -19.58 3.61
N LEU A 2 -13.40 -19.27 4.11
CA LEU A 2 -12.62 -18.08 3.68
C LEU A 2 -12.21 -18.07 2.18
N ASN A 3 -12.09 -19.24 1.55
CA ASN A 3 -11.85 -19.35 0.10
C ASN A 3 -13.11 -19.08 -0.76
N LYS A 4 -14.33 -19.13 -0.20
CA LYS A 4 -15.56 -18.76 -0.91
C LYS A 4 -15.76 -17.24 -0.95
N LEU A 5 -15.29 -16.52 0.07
CA LEU A 5 -15.37 -15.06 0.18
C LEU A 5 -14.33 -14.30 -0.67
N ARG A 6 -13.54 -15.00 -1.50
CA ARG A 6 -12.54 -14.38 -2.40
C ARG A 6 -13.08 -14.10 -3.82
N LYS A 7 -14.32 -14.51 -4.13
CA LYS A 7 -14.84 -14.54 -5.51
C LYS A 7 -15.56 -13.28 -5.97
N ASP A 8 -16.10 -12.46 -5.06
CA ASP A 8 -17.06 -11.40 -5.44
C ASP A 8 -16.46 -9.98 -5.48
N TYR A 9 -15.14 -9.83 -5.45
CA TYR A 9 -14.47 -8.56 -5.70
C TYR A 9 -13.29 -8.78 -6.65
N PRO A 10 -13.09 -7.88 -7.64
CA PRO A 10 -11.88 -7.93 -8.44
C PRO A 10 -10.68 -7.80 -7.50
N ARG A 11 -9.66 -8.65 -7.69
CA ARG A 11 -8.46 -8.62 -6.86
C ARG A 11 -7.55 -7.49 -7.32
N ILE A 12 -8.05 -6.24 -7.31
CA ILE A 12 -7.27 -5.10 -7.78
C ILE A 12 -6.03 -4.95 -6.90
N ILE A 13 -4.86 -5.06 -7.51
CA ILE A 13 -3.55 -4.78 -6.96
C ILE A 13 -3.07 -3.50 -7.61
N ILE A 14 -2.55 -2.58 -6.80
CA ILE A 14 -2.04 -1.31 -7.29
C ILE A 14 -0.53 -1.31 -7.13
N ALA A 15 0.19 -1.36 -8.25
CA ALA A 15 1.64 -1.43 -8.31
C ALA A 15 2.22 -0.07 -8.66
N PHE A 16 2.97 0.53 -7.74
CA PHE A 16 3.59 1.83 -7.91
C PHE A 16 5.06 1.71 -8.26
N ASP A 17 5.54 2.52 -9.19
CA ASP A 17 6.95 2.88 -9.24
C ASP A 17 7.37 3.72 -8.03
N LEU A 18 8.69 3.83 -7.82
CA LEU A 18 9.29 4.62 -6.75
C LEU A 18 9.73 6.01 -7.22
N GLY A 19 10.50 6.09 -8.31
CA GLY A 19 11.18 7.30 -8.75
C GLY A 19 10.19 8.21 -9.48
N ARG A 20 10.18 9.50 -9.17
CA ARG A 20 9.21 10.49 -9.72
C ARG A 20 7.72 10.14 -9.52
N VAL A 21 7.40 9.06 -8.81
CA VAL A 21 6.04 8.74 -8.32
C VAL A 21 5.96 8.88 -6.79
N LEU A 22 6.75 8.12 -6.03
CA LEU A 22 6.76 8.17 -4.56
C LEU A 22 7.85 9.10 -4.02
N PHE A 23 8.98 9.17 -4.72
CA PHE A 23 10.12 10.03 -4.39
C PHE A 23 10.60 10.73 -5.65
N ASN A 24 10.68 12.06 -5.58
CA ASN A 24 11.46 12.82 -6.56
C ASN A 24 12.94 12.57 -6.32
N PHE A 25 13.73 12.70 -7.37
CA PHE A 25 15.19 12.68 -7.28
C PHE A 25 15.79 13.75 -8.19
N ASP A 26 16.87 14.36 -7.71
CA ASP A 26 17.62 15.37 -8.46
C ASP A 26 19.12 15.08 -8.40
N TYR A 27 19.66 14.52 -9.50
CA TYR A 27 21.08 14.23 -9.64
C TYR A 27 21.94 15.49 -9.72
N TYR A 28 21.38 16.67 -9.99
CA TYR A 28 22.13 17.92 -9.92
C TYR A 28 22.70 18.16 -8.53
N LEU A 29 22.01 17.70 -7.48
CA LEU A 29 22.52 17.75 -6.10
C LEU A 29 23.80 16.92 -5.94
N PHE A 30 23.89 15.77 -6.60
CA PHE A 30 25.10 14.96 -6.62
C PHE A 30 26.20 15.62 -7.47
N PHE A 31 25.87 16.09 -8.68
CA PHE A 31 26.82 16.75 -9.57
C PHE A 31 27.46 17.99 -8.92
N LYS A 32 26.66 18.83 -8.25
CA LYS A 32 27.16 19.98 -7.49
C LYS A 32 28.18 19.59 -6.42
N LYS A 33 28.07 18.40 -5.82
CA LYS A 33 29.01 17.91 -4.80
C LYS A 33 30.32 17.39 -5.37
N ILE A 34 30.34 17.02 -6.65
CA ILE A 34 31.54 16.55 -7.33
C ILE A 34 32.13 17.57 -8.31
N LYS A 35 31.52 18.76 -8.47
CA LYS A 35 31.93 19.81 -9.42
C LYS A 35 33.44 20.04 -9.44
N ASP A 36 34.01 20.32 -8.28
CA ASP A 36 35.42 20.70 -8.13
C ASP A 36 36.33 19.47 -7.96
N LYS A 37 35.76 18.27 -8.08
CA LYS A 37 36.43 16.98 -7.90
C LYS A 37 36.61 16.23 -9.22
N THR A 38 36.16 16.79 -10.34
CA THR A 38 36.32 16.20 -11.67
C THR A 38 36.51 17.29 -12.71
N LYS A 39 37.25 16.96 -13.77
CA LYS A 39 37.35 17.79 -14.98
C LYS A 39 36.30 17.41 -16.03
N THR A 40 35.56 16.32 -15.82
CA THR A 40 34.54 15.85 -16.75
C THR A 40 33.29 16.73 -16.66
N PRO A 41 32.76 17.22 -17.80
CA PRO A 41 31.53 18.01 -17.82
C PRO A 41 30.33 17.23 -17.25
N PHE A 42 29.44 17.93 -16.54
CA PHE A 42 28.22 17.34 -15.97
C PHE A 42 27.32 16.70 -17.03
N SER A 43 27.24 17.32 -18.21
CA SER A 43 26.48 16.79 -19.34
C SER A 43 26.99 15.41 -19.75
N SER A 44 28.29 15.18 -19.79
CA SER A 44 28.89 13.88 -20.13
C SER A 44 28.61 12.83 -19.06
N ILE A 45 28.73 13.19 -17.77
CA ILE A 45 28.41 12.26 -16.67
C ILE A 45 26.92 11.89 -16.70
N ALA A 46 26.04 12.89 -16.88
CA ALA A 46 24.61 12.66 -17.01
C ALA A 46 24.29 11.80 -18.23
N HIS A 47 24.93 12.06 -19.38
CA HIS A 47 24.72 11.30 -20.60
C HIS A 47 25.02 9.80 -20.37
N ALA A 48 26.19 9.50 -19.82
CA ALA A 48 26.58 8.13 -19.52
C ALA A 48 25.60 7.44 -18.54
N LEU A 49 25.21 8.13 -17.47
CA LEU A 49 24.30 7.58 -16.46
C LEU A 49 22.89 7.27 -16.98
N PHE A 50 22.37 8.07 -17.92
CA PHE A 50 20.98 7.97 -18.36
C PHE A 50 20.78 7.36 -19.75
N PHE A 51 21.81 7.34 -20.61
CA PHE A 51 21.68 6.96 -22.02
C PHE A 51 22.69 5.93 -22.52
N GLU A 52 23.75 5.60 -21.76
CA GLU A 52 24.79 4.64 -22.17
C GLU A 52 24.86 3.38 -21.29
N ASP A 53 23.77 3.05 -20.60
CA ASP A 53 23.68 1.88 -19.70
C ASP A 53 24.80 1.83 -18.62
N PHE A 54 25.49 2.95 -18.35
CA PHE A 54 26.66 2.97 -17.48
C PHE A 54 26.37 2.44 -16.07
N ALA A 55 25.15 2.68 -15.58
CA ALA A 55 24.68 2.23 -14.28
C ALA A 55 23.81 0.96 -14.34
N LEU A 56 23.55 0.39 -15.52
CA LEU A 56 22.60 -0.71 -15.69
C LEU A 56 22.98 -1.97 -14.91
N ASP A 57 24.26 -2.33 -14.92
CA ASP A 57 24.81 -3.43 -14.13
C ASP A 57 24.57 -3.22 -12.62
N PHE A 58 24.69 -1.99 -12.14
CA PHE A 58 24.46 -1.60 -10.77
C PHE A 58 22.97 -1.57 -10.40
N GLU A 59 22.11 -1.09 -11.30
CA GLU A 59 20.66 -1.12 -11.13
C GLU A 59 20.10 -2.56 -11.13
N LYS A 60 20.74 -3.47 -11.88
CA LYS A 60 20.48 -4.92 -11.83
C LYS A 60 21.15 -5.59 -10.62
N GLY A 61 21.98 -4.90 -9.83
CA GLY A 61 22.69 -5.51 -8.70
C GLY A 61 23.70 -6.59 -9.13
N LEU A 62 24.21 -6.51 -10.36
CA LEU A 62 25.28 -7.37 -10.87
C LEU A 62 26.66 -6.92 -10.37
N VAL A 63 26.80 -5.64 -10.03
CA VAL A 63 27.99 -5.07 -9.40
C VAL A 63 27.64 -4.47 -8.04
N SER A 64 28.60 -4.47 -7.11
CA SER A 64 28.43 -3.87 -5.80
C SER A 64 28.44 -2.34 -5.88
N GLY A 65 27.96 -1.66 -4.83
CA GLY A 65 28.07 -0.20 -4.74
C GLY A 65 29.51 0.30 -4.74
N PHE A 66 30.45 -0.49 -4.18
CA PHE A 66 31.87 -0.15 -4.19
C PHE A 66 32.49 -0.33 -5.57
N ASP A 67 32.12 -1.38 -6.31
CA ASP A 67 32.60 -1.59 -7.68
C ASP A 67 32.05 -0.54 -8.63
N PHE A 68 30.76 -0.18 -8.50
CA PHE A 68 30.17 0.94 -9.24
C PHE A 68 30.89 2.25 -8.92
N TYR A 69 31.19 2.52 -7.64
CA TYR A 69 32.01 3.68 -7.25
C TYR A 69 33.39 3.67 -7.92
N ARG A 70 34.11 2.54 -7.94
CA ARG A 70 35.43 2.44 -8.60
C ARG A 70 35.33 2.69 -10.10
N LYS A 71 34.32 2.10 -10.76
CA LYS A 71 34.00 2.32 -12.18
C LYS A 71 33.74 3.80 -12.45
N PHE A 72 32.86 4.43 -11.67
CA PHE A 72 32.52 5.85 -11.75
C PHE A 72 33.75 6.76 -11.56
N LYS A 73 34.55 6.47 -10.52
CA LYS A 73 35.78 7.21 -10.19
C LYS A 73 36.76 7.20 -11.35
N LYS A 74 36.97 6.02 -11.94
CA LYS A 74 37.90 5.80 -13.06
C LYS A 74 37.42 6.50 -14.33
N GLU A 75 36.16 6.27 -14.71
CA GLU A 75 35.59 6.80 -15.96
C GLU A 75 35.58 8.32 -15.97
N PHE A 76 35.02 8.92 -14.92
CA PHE A 76 34.84 10.37 -14.86
C PHE A 76 35.96 11.09 -14.11
N LYS A 77 37.07 10.41 -13.82
CA LYS A 77 38.26 10.97 -13.14
C LYS A 77 37.87 11.81 -11.91
N VAL A 78 37.00 11.26 -11.06
CA VAL A 78 36.48 11.97 -9.88
C VAL A 78 37.34 11.69 -8.66
N GLU A 79 37.81 12.71 -7.99
CA GLU A 79 38.58 12.61 -6.75
C GLU A 79 37.66 12.73 -5.52
N ILE A 80 37.04 11.62 -5.14
CA ILE A 80 36.14 11.56 -3.99
C ILE A 80 36.30 10.25 -3.22
N GLU A 81 36.24 10.33 -1.89
CA GLU A 81 36.22 9.16 -1.00
C GLU A 81 34.88 8.40 -1.11
N TYR A 82 34.92 7.08 -0.93
CA TYR A 82 33.72 6.24 -1.08
C TYR A 82 32.56 6.68 -0.17
N SER A 83 32.86 7.01 1.09
CA SER A 83 31.84 7.47 2.05
C SER A 83 31.18 8.79 1.61
N GLN A 84 31.97 9.72 1.05
CA GLN A 84 31.48 10.99 0.53
C GLN A 84 30.64 10.77 -0.74
N PHE A 85 31.09 9.88 -1.63
CA PHE A 85 30.35 9.46 -2.83
C PHE A 85 28.98 8.90 -2.46
N VAL A 86 28.91 7.89 -1.58
CA VAL A 86 27.64 7.27 -1.17
C VAL A 86 26.72 8.32 -0.55
N ASN A 87 27.25 9.20 0.30
CA ASN A 87 26.46 10.24 0.95
C ASN A 87 25.89 11.26 -0.05
N SER A 88 26.66 11.73 -1.04
CA SER A 88 26.15 12.66 -2.06
C SER A 88 25.24 11.97 -3.07
N TRP A 89 25.58 10.73 -3.48
CA TRP A 89 24.82 9.91 -4.42
C TRP A 89 23.40 9.65 -3.90
N CYS A 90 23.27 9.30 -2.61
CA CYS A 90 21.96 9.00 -2.05
C CYS A 90 21.16 10.23 -1.60
N LYS A 91 21.79 11.39 -1.38
CA LYS A 91 21.11 12.64 -0.94
C LYS A 91 20.44 13.41 -2.08
N ILE A 92 19.91 12.68 -3.06
CA ILE A 92 19.17 13.23 -4.21
C ILE A 92 17.65 13.15 -4.04
N PHE A 93 17.16 12.34 -3.08
CA PHE A 93 15.74 12.01 -2.97
C PHE A 93 14.94 12.95 -2.06
N SER A 94 13.71 13.25 -2.48
CA SER A 94 12.70 13.94 -1.67
C SER A 94 11.33 13.24 -1.79
N PRO A 95 10.57 13.09 -0.69
CA PRO A 95 9.31 12.35 -0.71
C PRO A 95 8.18 13.14 -1.36
N GLN A 96 7.39 12.49 -2.22
CA GLN A 96 6.12 13.02 -2.70
C GLN A 96 5.01 12.72 -1.68
N LYS A 97 4.84 13.62 -0.71
CA LYS A 97 3.95 13.43 0.45
C LYS A 97 2.51 13.10 0.05
N GLU A 98 1.99 13.73 -1.00
CA GLU A 98 0.61 13.54 -1.46
C GLU A 98 0.39 12.13 -2.02
N VAL A 99 1.36 11.60 -2.78
CA VAL A 99 1.28 10.23 -3.31
C VAL A 99 1.47 9.21 -2.18
N ILE A 100 2.37 9.48 -1.22
CA ILE A 100 2.53 8.64 -0.03
C ILE A 100 1.21 8.58 0.77
N GLU A 101 0.51 9.69 0.93
CA GLU A 101 -0.79 9.72 1.61
C GLU A 101 -1.88 8.98 0.80
N LEU A 102 -1.85 9.09 -0.53
CA LEU A 102 -2.71 8.29 -1.39
C LEU A 102 -2.43 6.79 -1.22
N VAL A 103 -1.17 6.35 -1.20
CA VAL A 103 -0.81 4.95 -0.92
C VAL A 103 -1.29 4.53 0.47
N ARG A 104 -1.17 5.42 1.48
CA ARG A 104 -1.72 5.18 2.82
C ARG A 104 -3.21 4.93 2.76
N LYS A 105 -3.99 5.68 1.97
CA LYS A 105 -5.44 5.46 1.78
C LYS A 105 -5.73 4.18 1.03
N LEU A 106 -5.04 3.93 -0.08
CA LEU A 106 -5.27 2.78 -0.94
C LEU A 106 -4.95 1.45 -0.26
N ARG A 107 -3.86 1.38 0.53
CA ARG A 107 -3.47 0.13 1.22
C ARG A 107 -4.51 -0.38 2.21
N PHE A 108 -5.46 0.47 2.62
CA PHE A 108 -6.59 0.03 3.45
C PHE A 108 -7.57 -0.85 2.69
N ILE A 109 -7.64 -0.73 1.36
CA ILE A 109 -8.58 -1.46 0.52
C ILE A 109 -7.85 -2.48 -0.35
N TYR A 110 -6.77 -2.06 -1.03
CA TYR A 110 -6.09 -2.84 -2.08
C TYR A 110 -4.71 -3.31 -1.63
N PRO A 111 -4.25 -4.49 -2.08
CA PRO A 111 -2.83 -4.80 -2.15
C PRO A 111 -2.10 -3.68 -2.89
N VAL A 112 -1.12 -3.08 -2.22
CA VAL A 112 -0.26 -2.08 -2.84
C VAL A 112 1.15 -2.61 -2.91
N TYR A 113 1.68 -2.69 -4.12
CA TYR A 113 3.02 -3.20 -4.40
C TYR A 113 3.92 -2.05 -4.85
N LEU A 114 5.21 -2.19 -4.56
CA LEU A 114 6.25 -1.32 -5.11
C LEU A 114 7.03 -2.10 -6.16
N ILE A 115 7.22 -1.55 -7.36
CA ILE A 115 8.03 -2.12 -8.44
C ILE A 115 8.96 -1.06 -9.02
N SER A 116 10.27 -1.21 -8.81
CA SER A 116 11.21 -0.12 -9.12
C SER A 116 12.55 -0.60 -9.69
N ASN A 117 13.05 0.16 -10.67
CA ASN A 117 14.46 0.16 -11.05
C ASN A 117 15.21 0.98 -10.00
N ILE A 118 15.94 0.31 -9.13
CA ILE A 118 16.67 0.94 -8.05
C ILE A 118 17.92 0.12 -7.73
N ASN A 119 19.04 0.80 -7.48
CA ASN A 119 20.26 0.17 -7.01
C ASN A 119 20.29 0.00 -5.48
N LYS A 120 21.17 -0.88 -5.00
CA LYS A 120 21.27 -1.23 -3.57
C LYS A 120 21.57 -0.02 -2.67
N LEU A 121 22.46 0.90 -3.07
CA LEU A 121 22.82 2.06 -2.26
C LEU A 121 21.62 3.02 -2.06
N HIS A 122 20.88 3.28 -3.13
CA HIS A 122 19.66 4.08 -3.07
C HIS A 122 18.60 3.42 -2.20
N PHE A 123 18.38 2.11 -2.40
CA PHE A 123 17.38 1.37 -1.62
C PHE A 123 17.72 1.39 -0.13
N ASP A 124 18.96 1.08 0.26
CA ASP A 124 19.36 1.05 1.67
C ASP A 124 19.23 2.42 2.35
N TYR A 125 19.59 3.48 1.63
CA TYR A 125 19.42 4.85 2.11
C TYR A 125 17.93 5.19 2.32
N LEU A 126 17.10 4.92 1.31
CA LEU A 126 15.67 5.23 1.36
C LEU A 126 14.96 4.39 2.43
N TYR A 127 15.23 3.09 2.46
CA TYR A 127 14.62 2.16 3.40
C TYR A 127 14.96 2.51 4.85
N ARG A 128 16.22 2.87 5.13
CA ARG A 128 16.63 3.31 6.47
C ARG A 128 15.94 4.60 6.91
N ARG A 129 15.80 5.58 6.00
CA ARG A 129 15.28 6.92 6.34
C ARG A 129 13.75 7.04 6.28
N TRP A 130 13.10 6.22 5.46
CA TRP A 130 11.64 6.23 5.26
C TRP A 130 11.03 4.84 5.41
N LYS A 131 11.51 4.05 6.38
CA LYS A 131 11.01 2.69 6.68
C LYS A 131 9.48 2.65 6.80
N ASN A 132 8.88 3.71 7.36
CA ASN A 132 7.45 3.87 7.48
C ASN A 132 6.72 3.92 6.12
N VAL A 133 7.34 4.49 5.07
CA VAL A 133 6.81 4.51 3.71
C VAL A 133 6.90 3.13 3.07
N PHE A 134 8.04 2.45 3.18
CA PHE A 134 8.18 1.10 2.63
C PHE A 134 7.27 0.08 3.32
N SER A 135 6.98 0.26 4.61
CA SER A 135 6.00 -0.55 5.35
C SER A 135 4.54 -0.39 4.89
N LEU A 136 4.27 0.54 3.98
CA LEU A 136 2.96 0.70 3.37
C LEU A 136 2.66 -0.42 2.36
N PHE A 137 3.70 -0.98 1.74
CA PHE A 137 3.60 -1.95 0.65
C PHE A 137 3.54 -3.38 1.15
N ASP A 138 2.63 -4.15 0.59
CA ASP A 138 2.50 -5.59 0.86
C ASP A 138 3.64 -6.39 0.21
N LYS A 139 4.25 -5.84 -0.86
CA LYS A 139 5.36 -6.47 -1.59
C LYS A 139 6.28 -5.41 -2.18
N LEU A 140 7.58 -5.65 -2.10
CA LEU A 140 8.62 -4.88 -2.77
C LEU A 140 9.20 -5.73 -3.92
N ILE A 141 9.31 -5.15 -5.10
CA ILE A 141 9.82 -5.77 -6.33
C ILE A 141 10.95 -4.86 -6.82
N LEU A 142 12.19 -5.21 -6.50
CA LEU A 142 13.35 -4.34 -6.64
C LEU A 142 14.30 -4.91 -7.69
N SER A 143 14.72 -4.10 -8.66
CA SER A 143 15.52 -4.57 -9.78
C SER A 143 16.83 -5.23 -9.37
N PHE A 144 17.53 -4.66 -8.37
CA PHE A 144 18.81 -5.17 -7.90
C PHE A 144 18.68 -6.56 -7.24
N GLU A 145 17.55 -6.87 -6.61
CA GLU A 145 17.31 -8.19 -6.01
C GLU A 145 16.99 -9.23 -7.08
N LEU A 146 16.32 -8.82 -8.15
CA LEU A 146 15.85 -9.70 -9.21
C LEU A 146 16.86 -9.88 -10.35
N LYS A 147 17.94 -9.09 -10.36
CA LYS A 147 18.87 -9.01 -11.49
C LYS A 147 18.14 -8.71 -12.79
N SER A 148 17.17 -7.81 -12.72
CA SER A 148 16.31 -7.46 -13.85
C SER A 148 15.66 -6.10 -13.62
N VAL A 149 15.73 -5.24 -14.63
CA VAL A 149 15.13 -3.90 -14.63
C VAL A 149 13.88 -3.89 -15.50
N LYS A 150 12.95 -2.98 -15.24
CA LYS A 150 11.91 -2.62 -16.19
C LYS A 150 12.56 -2.02 -17.46
N PRO A 151 12.10 -2.38 -18.67
CA PRO A 151 10.90 -3.15 -18.97
C PRO A 151 11.11 -4.67 -19.16
N GLU A 152 12.20 -5.26 -18.66
CA GLU A 152 12.46 -6.68 -18.89
C GLU A 152 11.35 -7.58 -18.32
N ARG A 153 10.99 -8.62 -19.09
CA ARG A 153 9.86 -9.51 -18.75
C ARG A 153 9.99 -10.18 -17.37
N LYS A 154 11.20 -10.38 -16.86
CA LYS A 154 11.44 -11.05 -15.56
C LYS A 154 10.91 -10.24 -14.38
N ILE A 155 11.04 -8.91 -14.39
CA ILE A 155 10.53 -8.07 -13.29
C ILE A 155 8.99 -8.04 -13.29
N TYR A 156 8.35 -7.96 -14.46
CA TYR A 156 6.88 -8.04 -14.58
C TYR A 156 6.34 -9.45 -14.25
N LYS A 157 7.06 -10.52 -14.59
CA LYS A 157 6.72 -11.88 -14.12
C LYS A 157 6.72 -11.99 -12.59
N ARG A 158 7.63 -11.28 -11.91
CA ARG A 158 7.65 -11.23 -10.44
C ARG A 158 6.44 -10.47 -9.87
N LEU A 159 5.98 -9.43 -10.56
CA LEU A 159 4.72 -8.73 -10.24
C LEU A 159 3.53 -9.68 -10.29
N LEU A 160 3.48 -10.52 -11.32
CA LEU A 160 2.39 -11.47 -11.60
C LEU A 160 2.58 -12.86 -10.97
N SER A 161 3.28 -12.95 -9.82
CA SER A 161 3.54 -14.23 -9.16
C SER A 161 2.25 -15.02 -8.84
N SER A 162 2.36 -16.36 -8.80
CA SER A 162 1.28 -17.36 -8.79
C SER A 162 -0.12 -16.91 -8.37
N GLY A 163 -1.02 -16.86 -9.35
CA GLY A 163 -2.46 -16.67 -9.15
C GLY A 163 -2.97 -15.23 -9.22
N ILE A 164 -2.13 -14.29 -9.66
CA ILE A 164 -2.52 -12.91 -9.99
C ILE A 164 -2.73 -12.79 -11.50
N SER A 165 -3.91 -12.35 -11.93
CA SER A 165 -4.19 -12.05 -13.33
C SER A 165 -3.60 -10.69 -13.72
N LEU A 166 -3.21 -10.52 -14.99
CA LEU A 166 -2.81 -9.21 -15.53
C LEU A 166 -3.91 -8.15 -15.36
N GLN A 167 -5.17 -8.55 -15.56
CA GLN A 167 -6.34 -7.67 -15.44
C GLN A 167 -6.64 -7.24 -14.00
N ASP A 168 -6.05 -7.93 -13.02
CA ASP A 168 -6.15 -7.60 -11.61
C ASP A 168 -5.10 -6.56 -11.18
N VAL A 169 -4.16 -6.17 -12.04
CA VAL A 169 -3.05 -5.27 -11.67
C VAL A 169 -3.17 -3.93 -12.39
N ILE A 170 -3.22 -2.85 -11.62
CA ILE A 170 -3.05 -1.48 -12.08
C ILE A 170 -1.61 -1.06 -11.82
N TYR A 171 -0.82 -0.90 -12.88
CA TYR A 171 0.56 -0.47 -12.84
C TYR A 171 0.68 1.04 -13.08
N ILE A 172 1.45 1.72 -12.23
CA ILE A 172 1.63 3.18 -12.22
C ILE A 172 3.11 3.51 -12.32
N ASP A 173 3.49 4.28 -13.33
CA ASP A 173 4.87 4.70 -13.60
C ASP A 173 4.87 6.07 -14.30
N ASP A 174 5.89 6.91 -14.08
CA ASP A 174 5.98 8.21 -14.77
C ASP A 174 6.47 8.08 -16.21
N ARG A 175 7.25 7.03 -16.50
CA ARG A 175 7.88 6.80 -17.79
C ARG A 175 6.93 6.18 -18.80
N LYS A 176 6.71 6.91 -19.90
CA LYS A 176 5.81 6.49 -20.99
C LYS A 176 6.26 5.17 -21.63
N ASP A 177 7.55 5.01 -21.85
CA ASP A 177 8.12 3.79 -22.46
C ASP A 177 7.87 2.55 -21.60
N LEU A 178 7.99 2.66 -20.27
CA LEU A 178 7.68 1.55 -19.35
C LEU A 178 6.18 1.24 -19.29
N ILE A 179 5.33 2.26 -19.45
CA ILE A 179 3.88 2.11 -19.52
C ILE A 179 3.47 1.39 -20.81
N GLU A 180 4.02 1.78 -21.96
CA GLU A 180 3.75 1.14 -23.25
C GLU A 180 4.16 -0.34 -23.24
N GLU A 181 5.34 -0.66 -22.70
CA GLU A 181 5.79 -2.05 -22.56
C GLU A 181 4.90 -2.87 -21.62
N ALA A 182 4.45 -2.29 -20.51
CA ALA A 182 3.54 -2.96 -19.60
C ALA A 182 2.14 -3.16 -20.20
N ASP A 183 1.63 -2.20 -20.97
CA ASP A 183 0.36 -2.28 -21.68
C ASP A 183 0.39 -3.36 -22.77
N ASN A 184 1.51 -3.47 -23.51
CA ASN A 184 1.75 -4.56 -24.47
C ASN A 184 1.74 -5.96 -23.81
N LEU A 185 2.06 -6.05 -22.52
CA LEU A 185 1.94 -7.28 -21.74
C LEU A 185 0.51 -7.56 -21.24
N GLY A 186 -0.42 -6.63 -21.45
CA GLY A 186 -1.83 -6.70 -21.03
C GLY A 186 -2.09 -6.19 -19.61
N LEU A 187 -1.15 -5.45 -19.00
CA LEU A 187 -1.37 -4.80 -17.71
C LEU A 187 -2.27 -3.58 -17.86
N GLN A 188 -3.12 -3.32 -16.87
CA GLN A 188 -3.80 -2.04 -16.81
C GLN A 188 -2.78 -0.98 -16.37
N CYS A 189 -2.54 0.03 -17.20
CA CYS A 189 -1.53 1.04 -16.91
C CYS A 189 -2.13 2.42 -16.62
N ILE A 190 -1.43 3.22 -15.81
CA ILE A 190 -1.66 4.66 -15.60
C ILE A 190 -0.29 5.34 -15.64
N GLN A 191 -0.08 6.24 -16.61
CA GLN A 191 1.11 7.09 -16.59
C GLN A 191 0.95 8.16 -15.51
N PHE A 192 1.86 8.20 -14.55
CA PHE A 192 1.85 9.20 -13.49
C PHE A 192 2.34 10.56 -14.01
N GLN A 193 1.56 11.61 -13.72
CA GLN A 193 1.94 12.99 -14.00
C GLN A 193 1.82 13.86 -12.74
N LYS A 194 0.67 13.76 -12.06
CA LYS A 194 0.37 14.45 -10.80
C LYS A 194 -0.66 13.67 -10.01
N VAL A 195 -0.66 13.81 -8.68
CA VAL A 195 -1.55 13.06 -7.78
C VAL A 195 -3.04 13.25 -8.13
N GLY A 196 -3.43 14.46 -8.56
CA GLY A 196 -4.82 14.77 -8.88
C GLY A 196 -5.36 13.98 -10.08
N GLU A 197 -4.56 13.78 -11.13
CA GLU A 197 -4.97 12.95 -12.28
C GLU A 197 -4.89 11.47 -11.95
N LEU A 198 -3.86 11.05 -11.19
CA LEU A 198 -3.76 9.69 -10.71
C LEU A 198 -5.02 9.27 -9.93
N ILE A 199 -5.54 10.12 -9.05
CA ILE A 199 -6.79 9.86 -8.32
C ILE A 199 -7.99 9.69 -9.27
N LYS A 200 -8.11 10.54 -10.30
CA LYS A 200 -9.18 10.44 -11.30
C LYS A 200 -9.06 9.15 -12.10
N ASP A 201 -7.86 8.79 -12.55
CA ASP A 201 -7.64 7.61 -13.39
C ASP A 201 -7.82 6.31 -12.60
N LEU A 202 -7.40 6.28 -11.34
CA LEU A 202 -7.72 5.19 -10.41
C LEU A 202 -9.25 5.03 -10.28
N ARG A 203 -9.99 6.11 -10.05
CA ARG A 203 -11.46 6.07 -9.96
C ARG A 203 -12.11 5.57 -11.26
N LYS A 204 -11.62 5.99 -12.43
CA LYS A 204 -12.09 5.46 -13.74
C LYS A 204 -11.87 3.95 -13.88
N LYS A 205 -10.80 3.41 -13.31
CA LYS A 205 -10.53 1.96 -13.25
C LYS A 205 -11.27 1.23 -12.11
N GLY A 206 -12.24 1.89 -11.46
CA GLY A 206 -13.06 1.28 -10.42
C GLY A 206 -12.39 1.24 -9.04
N VAL A 207 -11.29 1.97 -8.83
CA VAL A 207 -10.61 2.06 -7.53
C VAL A 207 -11.31 3.09 -6.65
N GLU A 208 -11.97 2.58 -5.61
CA GLU A 208 -12.51 3.37 -4.50
C GLU A 208 -11.38 3.94 -3.63
N ILE A 209 -11.42 5.24 -3.32
CA ILE A 209 -10.44 5.91 -2.46
C ILE A 209 -11.18 6.46 -1.25
N VAL A 210 -10.76 6.05 -0.05
CA VAL A 210 -11.37 6.46 1.22
C VAL A 210 -11.06 7.93 1.50
N GLU A 211 -12.10 8.68 1.90
CA GLU A 211 -11.96 10.06 2.34
C GLU A 211 -11.27 10.16 3.71
N GLU A 212 -10.61 11.28 3.98
CA GLU A 212 -9.78 11.45 5.18
C GLU A 212 -10.55 11.22 6.50
N ARG A 213 -11.80 11.70 6.55
CA ARG A 213 -12.68 11.54 7.71
C ARG A 213 -12.99 10.07 7.97
N GLU A 214 -13.30 9.33 6.92
CA GLU A 214 -13.62 7.91 7.00
C GLU A 214 -12.39 7.10 7.41
N LEU A 215 -11.22 7.45 6.86
CA LEU A 215 -9.95 6.82 7.19
C LEU A 215 -9.64 6.88 8.69
N ARG A 216 -9.82 8.06 9.30
CA ARG A 216 -9.60 8.23 10.75
C ARG A 216 -10.52 7.36 11.58
N GLN A 217 -11.77 7.20 11.15
CA GLN A 217 -12.74 6.33 11.82
C GLN A 217 -12.32 4.86 11.68
N LEU A 218 -11.92 4.42 10.48
CA LEU A 218 -11.42 3.07 10.23
C LEU A 218 -10.17 2.72 11.06
N LEU A 219 -9.23 3.66 11.17
CA LEU A 219 -8.03 3.52 12.00
C LEU A 219 -8.35 3.37 13.49
N LYS A 220 -9.35 4.11 13.99
CA LYS A 220 -9.81 3.96 15.38
C LYS A 220 -10.41 2.56 15.61
N ILE A 221 -11.21 2.08 14.66
CA ILE A 221 -11.76 0.71 14.71
C ILE A 221 -10.66 -0.33 14.69
N GLU A 222 -9.69 -0.20 13.78
CA GLU A 222 -8.57 -1.14 13.67
C GLU A 222 -7.82 -1.25 15.00
N LYS A 223 -7.54 -0.10 15.64
CA LYS A 223 -6.85 -0.04 16.94
C LYS A 223 -7.66 -0.76 18.03
N GLU A 224 -8.96 -0.51 18.11
CA GLU A 224 -9.84 -1.17 19.08
C GLU A 224 -9.94 -2.68 18.81
N ALA A 225 -10.20 -3.08 17.56
CA ALA A 225 -10.32 -4.47 17.14
C ALA A 225 -9.06 -5.30 17.41
N LYS A 226 -7.85 -4.70 17.31
CA LYS A 226 -6.59 -5.40 17.59
C LYS A 226 -6.49 -5.91 19.04
N THR A 227 -7.08 -5.19 19.99
CA THR A 227 -7.06 -5.54 21.43
C THR A 227 -8.05 -6.64 21.80
N LEU A 228 -8.95 -7.01 20.89
CA LEU A 228 -10.06 -7.91 21.16
C LEU A 228 -9.77 -9.33 20.67
N LYS A 229 -10.31 -10.31 21.39
CA LYS A 229 -10.30 -11.73 20.98
C LYS A 229 -11.57 -12.11 20.23
N GLU A 230 -12.65 -11.36 20.41
CA GLU A 230 -14.00 -11.67 19.95
C GLU A 230 -14.74 -10.37 19.58
N ILE A 231 -15.50 -10.38 18.48
CA ILE A 231 -16.37 -9.28 18.05
C ILE A 231 -17.76 -9.85 17.73
N LEU A 232 -18.80 -9.08 18.01
CA LEU A 232 -20.17 -9.43 17.67
C LEU A 232 -20.59 -8.62 16.46
N VAL A 233 -21.23 -9.27 15.50
CA VAL A 233 -21.57 -8.70 14.20
C VAL A 233 -23.05 -8.91 13.93
N GLU A 234 -23.74 -7.87 13.48
CA GLU A 234 -25.14 -7.90 13.04
C GLU A 234 -25.23 -7.44 11.58
N GLU A 235 -25.77 -8.30 10.74
CA GLU A 235 -26.00 -8.02 9.33
C GLU A 235 -27.42 -8.47 8.94
N ARG A 236 -28.25 -7.52 8.49
CA ARG A 236 -29.63 -7.76 8.02
C ARG A 236 -30.47 -8.56 9.03
N GLY A 237 -30.39 -8.21 10.30
CA GLY A 237 -31.08 -8.85 11.43
C GLY A 237 -30.40 -10.11 11.95
N LYS A 238 -29.30 -10.58 11.33
CA LYS A 238 -28.61 -11.82 11.73
C LYS A 238 -27.37 -11.51 12.56
N LEU A 239 -27.32 -12.05 13.77
CA LEU A 239 -26.17 -11.96 14.66
C LEU A 239 -25.17 -13.09 14.40
N SER A 240 -23.88 -12.74 14.40
CA SER A 240 -22.77 -13.68 14.33
C SER A 240 -21.65 -13.28 15.29
N LEU A 241 -21.13 -14.24 16.06
CA LEU A 241 -19.96 -14.03 16.89
C LEU A 241 -18.72 -14.39 16.09
N TRP A 242 -17.72 -13.52 16.07
CA TRP A 242 -16.45 -13.78 15.42
C TRP A 242 -15.36 -13.86 16.48
N ARG A 243 -14.41 -14.79 16.29
CA ARG A 243 -13.27 -14.97 17.19
C ARG A 243 -11.96 -14.86 16.43
N LYS A 244 -11.02 -14.13 17.00
CA LYS A 244 -9.66 -13.99 16.51
C LYS A 244 -8.89 -15.29 16.71
N ARG A 245 -8.30 -15.81 15.64
CA ARG A 245 -7.42 -16.98 15.59
C ARG A 245 -6.06 -16.56 15.00
N LYS A 246 -5.10 -17.49 14.95
CA LYS A 246 -3.75 -17.23 14.39
C LYS A 246 -3.78 -16.72 12.94
N LYS A 247 -4.78 -17.13 12.14
CA LYS A 247 -4.95 -16.76 10.72
C LYS A 247 -6.09 -15.74 10.50
N GLY A 248 -6.40 -14.92 11.51
CA GLY A 248 -7.48 -13.91 11.44
C GLY A 248 -8.78 -14.31 12.13
N TRP A 249 -9.86 -13.56 11.85
CA TRP A 249 -11.17 -13.72 12.47
C TRP A 249 -12.01 -14.80 11.79
N VAL A 250 -12.62 -15.68 12.60
CA VAL A 250 -13.53 -16.74 12.12
C VAL A 250 -14.90 -16.63 12.77
N VAL A 251 -15.95 -16.94 12.02
CA VAL A 251 -17.33 -16.96 12.52
C VAL A 251 -17.55 -18.18 13.40
N ILE A 252 -18.24 -17.97 14.52
CA ILE A 252 -18.65 -18.95 15.52
C ILE A 252 -20.15 -18.72 15.74
N GLN A 253 -21.00 -19.50 15.06
CA GLN A 253 -22.40 -19.12 14.78
C GLN A 253 -23.47 -19.61 15.76
N SER A 254 -23.17 -20.34 16.84
CA SER A 254 -24.27 -20.84 17.67
C SER A 254 -24.91 -19.73 18.53
N ILE A 255 -26.25 -19.71 18.56
CA ILE A 255 -27.05 -18.75 19.35
C ILE A 255 -26.68 -18.83 20.84
N SER A 256 -26.48 -20.04 21.37
CA SER A 256 -26.04 -20.25 22.76
C SER A 256 -24.66 -19.65 23.06
N GLN A 257 -23.74 -19.65 22.09
CA GLN A 257 -22.44 -18.99 22.24
C GLN A 257 -22.55 -17.46 22.21
N VAL A 258 -23.46 -16.89 21.42
CA VAL A 258 -23.73 -15.44 21.40
C VAL A 258 -24.29 -15.00 22.76
N GLU A 259 -25.27 -15.73 23.31
CA GLU A 259 -25.82 -15.42 24.64
C GLU A 259 -24.79 -15.58 25.76
N SER A 260 -24.00 -16.66 25.73
CA SER A 260 -22.90 -16.88 26.67
C SER A 260 -21.84 -15.79 26.59
N PHE A 261 -21.50 -15.34 25.37
CA PHE A 261 -20.57 -14.24 25.13
C PHE A 261 -21.05 -12.94 25.77
N LEU A 262 -22.32 -12.56 25.54
CA LEU A 262 -22.91 -11.36 26.10
C LEU A 262 -22.97 -11.40 27.63
N LYS A 263 -23.23 -12.57 28.23
CA LYS A 263 -23.23 -12.74 29.69
C LYS A 263 -21.84 -12.63 30.32
N ARG A 264 -20.79 -13.15 29.65
CA ARG A 264 -19.43 -13.22 30.21
C ARG A 264 -18.56 -11.98 29.95
N LYS A 265 -18.84 -11.16 28.95
CA LYS A 265 -17.91 -10.13 28.49
C LYS A 265 -18.28 -8.74 28.97
N LYS A 266 -17.40 -8.17 29.80
CA LYS A 266 -17.44 -6.77 30.26
C LYS A 266 -16.99 -5.74 29.23
N ARG A 267 -16.46 -6.17 28.08
CA ARG A 267 -16.01 -5.35 26.93
C ARG A 267 -16.10 -6.20 25.65
N PHE A 268 -16.89 -5.74 24.68
CA PHE A 268 -16.99 -6.31 23.34
C PHE A 268 -17.16 -5.19 22.31
N PHE A 269 -16.82 -5.48 21.07
CA PHE A 269 -17.05 -4.60 19.93
C PHE A 269 -18.21 -5.15 19.11
N PHE A 270 -19.27 -4.37 18.99
CA PHE A 270 -20.44 -4.71 18.19
C PHE A 270 -20.42 -3.93 16.89
N VAL A 271 -20.62 -4.60 15.77
CA VAL A 271 -20.73 -4.01 14.45
C VAL A 271 -22.12 -4.28 13.92
N SER A 272 -22.92 -3.24 13.69
CA SER A 272 -24.24 -3.38 13.07
C SER A 272 -24.34 -2.53 11.82
N GLN A 273 -24.91 -3.12 10.77
CA GLN A 273 -25.26 -2.43 9.53
C GLN A 273 -26.69 -1.90 9.63
N ALA A 274 -26.87 -0.57 9.64
CA ALA A 274 -28.19 0.05 9.65
C ALA A 274 -28.34 1.05 8.48
N LYS A 275 -29.52 1.11 7.87
CA LYS A 275 -29.89 2.22 6.97
C LYS A 275 -30.47 3.37 7.80
N LEU A 276 -29.90 4.56 7.68
CA LEU A 276 -30.45 5.79 8.28
C LEU A 276 -30.45 6.89 7.23
N ASN A 277 -31.63 7.46 6.94
CA ASN A 277 -31.84 8.47 5.89
C ASN A 277 -31.21 8.02 4.56
N SER A 278 -31.62 6.84 4.08
CA SER A 278 -31.13 6.18 2.85
C SER A 278 -29.61 5.89 2.76
N LYS A 279 -28.81 6.23 3.77
CA LYS A 279 -27.37 5.93 3.85
C LYS A 279 -27.09 4.72 4.72
N LEU A 280 -26.13 3.89 4.30
CA LEU A 280 -25.63 2.80 5.12
C LEU A 280 -24.72 3.34 6.23
N ARG A 281 -24.92 2.87 7.46
CA ARG A 281 -24.13 3.27 8.62
C ARG A 281 -23.68 2.06 9.41
N PHE A 282 -22.44 2.13 9.90
CA PHE A 282 -21.90 1.15 10.84
C PHE A 282 -21.86 1.75 12.22
N ARG A 283 -22.44 1.03 13.18
CA ARG A 283 -22.45 1.42 14.58
C ARG A 283 -21.50 0.55 15.37
N PHE A 284 -20.70 1.19 16.23
CA PHE A 284 -19.69 0.55 17.06
C PHE A 284 -19.90 0.83 18.54
N PHE A 285 -19.69 -0.19 19.37
CA PHE A 285 -20.01 -0.16 20.79
C PHE A 285 -18.91 -0.75 21.64
N SER A 286 -18.77 -0.22 22.84
CA SER A 286 -18.13 -0.91 23.95
C SER A 286 -19.18 -1.33 24.98
N SER A 287 -18.89 -2.39 25.74
CA SER A 287 -19.82 -3.06 26.66
C SER A 287 -20.60 -2.22 27.67
N PRO A 288 -20.15 -1.03 28.16
CA PRO A 288 -20.98 -0.23 29.03
C PRO A 288 -22.30 0.25 28.39
N GLY A 289 -22.37 0.27 27.05
CA GLY A 289 -23.51 0.82 26.29
C GLY A 289 -24.63 -0.17 25.94
N VAL A 290 -24.50 -1.47 26.24
CA VAL A 290 -25.48 -2.49 25.81
C VAL A 290 -26.03 -3.22 27.03
N LYS A 291 -27.07 -2.66 27.66
CA LYS A 291 -27.69 -3.24 28.85
C LYS A 291 -28.78 -4.28 28.57
N ASN A 292 -29.31 -4.40 27.34
CA ASN A 292 -30.40 -5.33 27.02
C ASN A 292 -30.38 -5.83 25.57
N PHE A 293 -30.60 -7.14 25.37
CA PHE A 293 -30.72 -7.78 24.05
C PHE A 293 -31.96 -7.35 23.26
N SER A 294 -33.04 -6.97 23.95
CA SER A 294 -34.30 -6.49 23.35
C SER A 294 -34.13 -5.21 22.51
N PHE A 295 -33.07 -4.45 22.78
CA PHE A 295 -32.65 -3.27 22.02
C PHE A 295 -32.13 -3.61 20.61
N LEU A 296 -31.55 -4.80 20.41
CA LEU A 296 -31.10 -5.26 19.08
C LEU A 296 -32.25 -5.77 18.21
N LYS A 297 -33.39 -6.11 18.82
CA LYS A 297 -34.58 -6.66 18.13
C LYS A 297 -35.65 -5.61 17.79
N LYS A 298 -35.63 -4.44 18.42
CA LYS A 298 -36.59 -3.35 18.13
C LYS A 298 -35.86 -2.30 17.31
N GLU A 299 -36.38 -1.96 16.13
CA GLU A 299 -35.93 -0.91 15.20
C GLU A 299 -36.00 0.51 15.79
N ARG A 300 -35.57 0.71 17.03
CA ARG A 300 -35.54 2.04 17.62
C ARG A 300 -34.30 2.75 17.11
N LYS A 301 -34.51 3.93 16.53
CA LYS A 301 -33.47 4.95 16.36
C LYS A 301 -32.74 5.03 17.68
N VAL A 302 -31.44 4.82 17.62
CA VAL A 302 -30.63 4.99 18.81
C VAL A 302 -29.61 6.07 18.53
N ASP A 303 -29.63 7.09 19.38
CA ASP A 303 -28.50 7.96 19.58
C ASP A 303 -27.41 7.17 20.32
N ILE A 304 -26.41 6.73 19.56
CA ILE A 304 -25.25 6.07 20.13
C ILE A 304 -24.03 6.82 19.62
N LEU A 305 -23.53 7.67 20.50
CA LEU A 305 -22.18 8.17 20.47
C LEU A 305 -21.23 7.03 20.85
N ASN A 306 -20.38 6.61 19.90
CA ASN A 306 -18.99 6.19 20.15
C ASN A 306 -18.19 6.04 18.84
N LEU A 307 -18.82 5.59 17.75
CA LEU A 307 -18.36 5.80 16.37
C LEU A 307 -19.49 5.45 15.39
N VAL A 308 -19.82 6.37 14.50
CA VAL A 308 -20.69 6.10 13.35
C VAL A 308 -19.86 6.31 12.10
N ILE A 309 -19.69 5.25 11.30
CA ILE A 309 -19.12 5.41 9.97
C ILE A 309 -20.24 5.55 8.97
N GLU A 310 -20.31 6.75 8.39
CA GLU A 310 -20.99 7.01 7.13
C GLU A 310 -19.91 6.88 6.06
N SER A 311 -19.99 5.84 5.23
CA SER A 311 -19.06 5.66 4.13
C SER A 311 -19.74 4.89 3.01
N SER A 312 -19.67 5.44 1.79
CA SER A 312 -20.12 4.75 0.58
C SER A 312 -19.31 3.48 0.30
N PHE A 313 -18.09 3.38 0.85
CA PHE A 313 -17.24 2.19 0.79
C PHE A 313 -17.95 0.92 1.29
N PHE A 314 -18.81 1.08 2.29
CA PHE A 314 -19.49 -0.04 2.89
C PHE A 314 -20.87 -0.31 2.30
N ASP A 315 -21.32 0.40 1.27
CA ASP A 315 -22.60 0.13 0.61
C ASP A 315 -22.70 -1.34 0.12
N LYS A 316 -21.55 -2.00 -0.06
CA LYS A 316 -21.42 -3.42 -0.41
C LYS A 316 -21.56 -4.41 0.77
N GLY A 317 -21.73 -3.91 1.99
CA GLY A 317 -22.07 -4.72 3.17
C GLY A 317 -20.95 -4.89 4.19
N LEU A 318 -21.28 -5.68 5.23
CA LEU A 318 -20.47 -5.80 6.42
C LEU A 318 -19.26 -6.72 6.21
N GLU A 319 -19.32 -7.61 5.22
CA GLU A 319 -18.17 -8.39 4.75
C GLU A 319 -16.97 -7.52 4.36
N THR A 320 -17.20 -6.38 3.69
CA THR A 320 -16.13 -5.45 3.28
C THR A 320 -15.37 -4.90 4.49
N LEU A 321 -16.09 -4.56 5.55
CA LEU A 321 -15.52 -4.12 6.83
C LEU A 321 -14.75 -5.24 7.54
N ILE A 322 -15.25 -6.47 7.52
CA ILE A 322 -14.56 -7.58 8.18
C ILE A 322 -13.31 -8.00 7.41
N ARG A 323 -13.34 -8.00 6.07
CA ARG A 323 -12.14 -8.21 5.25
C ARG A 323 -11.08 -7.15 5.55
N PHE A 324 -11.50 -5.90 5.69
CA PHE A 324 -10.63 -4.80 6.13
C PHE A 324 -9.98 -5.11 7.49
N ILE A 325 -10.74 -5.55 8.49
CA ILE A 325 -10.21 -5.90 9.83
C ILE A 325 -9.24 -7.10 9.77
N ASN A 326 -9.50 -8.08 8.90
CA ASN A 326 -8.70 -9.31 8.77
C ASN A 326 -7.32 -9.08 8.13
N ARG A 327 -7.25 -8.31 7.05
CA ARG A 327 -6.04 -8.15 6.22
C ARG A 327 -4.84 -7.57 6.98
N ARG A 328 -5.09 -6.78 8.03
CA ARG A 328 -4.06 -6.14 8.88
C ARG A 328 -3.51 -7.03 10.01
N GLN A 329 -3.90 -8.30 10.06
CA GLN A 329 -3.34 -9.28 11.01
C GLN A 329 -2.33 -10.25 10.39
N GLU A 330 -2.22 -10.28 9.05
CA GLU A 330 -1.30 -11.17 8.30
C GLU A 330 0.01 -10.46 7.88
N ILE A 331 0.22 -9.21 8.27
CA ILE A 331 1.47 -8.43 8.15
C ILE A 331 1.99 -8.20 9.56
#